data_AF-A0AA35VZ00-F1
#
_entry.id   AF-A0AA35VZ00-F1
#
_cell.length_a   1.000
_cell.length_b   1.000
_cell.length_c   1.000
_cell.angle_alpha   90.00
_cell.angle_beta   90.00
_cell.angle_gamma   90.00
#
_symmetry.space_group_name_H-M   'P 1'
#
loop_
_entity.id
_entity.type
_entity.pdbx_description
1 polymer ?
#
loop_
_entity_poly.entity_id
_entity_poly.type
_entity_poly.pdbx_seq_one_letter_code
_entity_poly.pdbx_strand_id
1 'polypeptide(L)'
;MRTGAEYKEALRDGRDVWVLGEGPVADVTTHPATSAMVDEYVAWYDRHFDPDWQDVLLTPPDPNGQRHPLALTPPKTSDDLRRMGKQISAVHFLTGGNMTHTPGYGELIALGLQNVMKRLDNSAEDIDKAEEYLEHISTSGRFLTYAGGGPLIGTRLRPDESERAALRWSAKPPTASW
;
A
#
# COMPACT_ATOMS: atom_id res chain seq x y z
N MET A 1 -13.28 -3.98 1.81
CA MET A 1 -12.16 -4.81 1.29
C MET A 1 -12.54 -5.36 -0.08
N ARG A 2 -11.60 -5.41 -1.03
CA ARG A 2 -11.81 -6.06 -2.34
C ARG A 2 -11.68 -7.58 -2.22
N THR A 3 -12.36 -8.31 -3.10
CA THR A 3 -12.01 -9.70 -3.41
C THR A 3 -10.72 -9.77 -4.23
N GLY A 4 -10.08 -10.93 -4.29
CA GLY A 4 -8.91 -11.17 -5.13
C GLY A 4 -9.22 -10.95 -6.62
N ALA A 5 -10.41 -11.33 -7.07
CA ALA A 5 -10.87 -11.07 -8.44
C ALA A 5 -10.98 -9.57 -8.75
N GLU A 6 -11.59 -8.79 -7.85
CA GLU A 6 -11.68 -7.33 -7.99
C GLU A 6 -10.30 -6.66 -7.97
N TYR A 7 -9.37 -7.16 -7.13
CA TYR A 7 -7.99 -6.69 -7.15
C TYR A 7 -7.31 -6.96 -8.49
N LYS A 8 -7.38 -8.20 -8.99
CA LYS A 8 -6.76 -8.59 -10.27
C LYS A 8 -7.31 -7.75 -11.42
N GLU A 9 -8.62 -7.54 -11.46
CA GLU A 9 -9.25 -6.71 -12.49
C GLU A 9 -8.83 -5.25 -12.40
N ALA A 10 -8.72 -4.70 -11.19
CA ALA A 10 -8.27 -3.32 -11.00
C ALA A 10 -6.82 -3.07 -11.45
N LEU A 11 -6.04 -4.10 -11.78
CA LEU A 11 -4.70 -3.95 -12.38
C LEU A 11 -4.75 -3.69 -13.90
N ARG A 12 -5.90 -3.86 -14.55
CA ARG A 12 -6.11 -3.61 -15.98
C ARG A 12 -6.59 -2.17 -16.24
N ASP A 13 -5.84 -1.22 -15.70
CA ASP A 13 -6.18 0.21 -15.67
C ASP A 13 -5.42 1.06 -16.70
N GLY A 14 -4.65 0.42 -17.60
CA GLY A 14 -3.83 1.11 -18.59
C GLY A 14 -2.51 1.67 -18.05
N ARG A 15 -2.04 1.18 -16.88
CA ARG A 15 -0.70 1.49 -16.35
C ARG A 15 0.41 1.23 -17.36
N ASP A 16 1.42 2.10 -17.34
CA ASP A 16 2.61 1.97 -18.17
C ASP A 16 3.74 1.30 -17.36
N VAL A 17 3.91 -0.01 -17.57
CA VAL A 17 4.87 -0.85 -16.82
C VAL A 17 5.88 -1.43 -17.80
N TRP A 18 7.15 -1.43 -17.42
CA TRP A 18 8.24 -1.89 -18.27
C TRP A 18 9.10 -2.93 -17.55
N VAL A 19 9.53 -3.95 -18.29
CA VAL A 19 10.52 -4.93 -17.84
C VAL A 19 11.82 -4.71 -18.61
N LEU A 20 12.91 -4.55 -17.87
CA LEU A 20 14.23 -4.30 -18.45
C LEU A 20 14.63 -5.46 -19.36
N GLY A 21 14.96 -5.14 -20.61
CA GLY A 21 15.35 -6.13 -21.63
C GLY A 21 14.18 -6.74 -22.40
N GLU A 22 12.93 -6.52 -21.97
CA GLU A 22 11.72 -7.03 -22.63
C GLU A 22 10.88 -5.90 -23.23
N GLY A 23 10.78 -4.76 -22.54
CA GLY A 23 10.01 -3.60 -22.99
C GLY A 23 8.69 -3.42 -22.23
N PRO A 24 7.66 -2.83 -22.87
CA PRO A 24 6.39 -2.52 -22.20
C PRO A 24 5.57 -3.79 -21.93
N VAL A 25 4.95 -3.84 -20.75
CA VAL A 25 4.08 -4.92 -20.29
C VAL A 25 2.63 -4.58 -20.61
N ALA A 26 2.00 -5.34 -21.51
CA ALA A 26 0.60 -5.12 -21.91
C ALA A 26 -0.42 -5.47 -20.82
N ASP A 27 -0.18 -6.54 -20.05
CA ASP A 27 -1.03 -6.95 -18.93
C ASP A 27 -0.18 -7.55 -17.79
N VAL A 28 -0.08 -6.82 -16.68
CA VAL A 28 0.70 -7.22 -15.50
C VAL A 28 0.12 -8.46 -14.80
N THR A 29 -1.15 -8.79 -15.05
CA THR A 29 -1.83 -9.94 -14.43
C THR A 29 -1.45 -11.27 -15.07
N THR A 30 -0.88 -11.24 -16.27
CA THR A 30 -0.50 -12.44 -17.05
C THR A 30 0.97 -12.48 -17.43
N HIS A 31 1.69 -11.36 -17.33
CA HIS A 31 3.09 -11.29 -17.75
C HIS A 31 3.99 -12.18 -16.87
N PRO A 32 4.91 -12.99 -17.43
CA PRO A 32 5.72 -13.95 -16.66
C PRO A 32 6.52 -13.35 -15.51
N ALA A 33 7.01 -12.12 -15.67
CA ALA A 33 7.76 -11.41 -14.63
C ALA A 33 6.90 -10.88 -13.46
N THR A 34 5.58 -10.79 -13.60
CA THR A 34 4.71 -10.12 -12.61
C THR A 34 3.55 -10.99 -12.12
N SER A 35 3.09 -11.97 -12.91
CA SER A 35 1.87 -12.73 -12.62
C SER A 35 1.90 -13.46 -11.29
N ALA A 36 3.04 -14.06 -10.93
CA ALA A 36 3.19 -14.77 -9.65
C ALA A 36 2.94 -13.85 -8.44
N MET A 37 3.46 -12.62 -8.48
CA MET A 37 3.23 -11.64 -7.42
C MET A 37 1.78 -11.15 -7.41
N VAL A 38 1.15 -11.01 -8.58
CA VAL A 38 -0.26 -10.68 -8.68
C VAL A 38 -1.11 -11.76 -8.01
N ASP A 39 -0.83 -13.03 -8.28
CA ASP A 39 -1.57 -14.15 -7.69
C ASP A 39 -1.39 -14.24 -6.17
N GLU A 40 -0.21 -13.92 -5.63
CA GLU A 40 -0.01 -13.80 -4.18
C GLU A 40 -0.88 -12.69 -3.56
N TYR A 41 -1.00 -11.54 -4.24
CA TYR A 41 -1.85 -10.46 -3.77
C TYR A 41 -3.33 -10.77 -3.93
N VAL A 42 -3.75 -11.48 -4.98
CA VAL A 42 -5.12 -12.03 -5.09
C VAL A 42 -5.44 -12.87 -3.87
N ALA A 43 -4.56 -13.80 -3.50
CA ALA A 43 -4.74 -14.63 -2.31
C ALA A 43 -4.77 -13.80 -1.02
N TRP A 44 -4.04 -12.68 -0.92
CA TRP A 44 -4.11 -11.78 0.24
C TRP A 44 -5.51 -11.16 0.40
N TYR A 45 -6.12 -10.71 -0.70
CA TYR A 45 -7.46 -10.15 -0.66
C TYR A 45 -8.51 -11.20 -0.29
N ASP A 46 -8.44 -12.40 -0.88
CA ASP A 46 -9.41 -13.47 -0.61
C ASP A 46 -9.37 -13.96 0.85
N ARG A 47 -8.21 -13.88 1.52
CA ARG A 47 -8.11 -14.21 2.96
C ARG A 47 -8.98 -13.34 3.86
N HIS A 48 -9.39 -12.14 3.43
CA HIS A 48 -10.33 -11.32 4.21
C HIS A 48 -11.75 -11.87 4.22
N PHE A 49 -12.03 -12.90 3.41
CA PHE A 49 -13.33 -13.60 3.34
C PHE A 49 -13.21 -15.07 3.77
N ASP A 50 -11.99 -15.55 4.00
CA ASP A 50 -11.72 -16.89 4.50
C ASP A 50 -12.04 -16.95 6.01
N PRO A 51 -12.93 -17.87 6.46
CA PRO A 51 -13.24 -18.07 7.87
C PRO A 51 -12.01 -18.29 8.76
N ASP A 52 -10.99 -18.99 8.25
CA ASP A 52 -9.78 -19.33 9.02
C ASP A 52 -8.87 -18.11 9.26
N TRP A 53 -9.08 -17.03 8.49
CA TRP A 53 -8.29 -15.80 8.56
C TRP A 53 -9.03 -14.63 9.21
N GLN A 54 -10.34 -14.74 9.48
CA GLN A 54 -11.14 -13.64 10.04
C GLN A 54 -10.56 -13.09 11.35
N ASP A 55 -10.20 -13.97 12.28
CA ASP A 55 -9.64 -13.58 13.58
C ASP A 55 -8.14 -13.22 13.52
N VAL A 56 -7.51 -13.39 12.35
CA VAL A 56 -6.13 -13.00 12.10
C VAL A 56 -6.06 -11.62 11.45
N LEU A 57 -6.86 -11.37 10.41
CA LEU A 57 -6.78 -10.15 9.59
C LEU A 57 -7.73 -9.04 10.01
N LEU A 58 -8.78 -9.36 10.77
CA LEU A 58 -9.79 -8.39 11.14
C LEU A 58 -9.80 -8.12 12.64
N THR A 59 -10.36 -6.98 13.02
CA THR A 59 -10.73 -6.69 14.40
C THR A 59 -11.78 -7.69 14.90
N PRO A 60 -11.94 -7.84 16.23
CA PRO A 60 -13.19 -8.38 16.76
C PRO A 60 -14.38 -7.57 16.24
N PRO A 61 -15.58 -8.17 16.25
CA PRO A 61 -16.79 -7.46 15.89
C PRO A 61 -17.02 -6.28 16.85
N ASP A 62 -17.38 -5.13 16.28
CA ASP A 62 -17.90 -3.98 17.01
C ASP A 62 -19.30 -4.28 17.58
N PRO A 63 -19.93 -3.35 18.33
CA PRO A 63 -21.30 -3.54 18.84
C PRO A 63 -22.37 -3.79 17.76
N ASN A 64 -22.10 -3.45 16.50
CA ASN A 64 -22.98 -3.69 15.36
C ASN A 64 -22.64 -5.00 14.61
N GLY A 65 -21.66 -5.76 15.10
CA GLY A 65 -21.18 -6.99 14.46
C GLY A 65 -20.21 -6.76 13.30
N GLN A 66 -19.82 -5.52 13.01
CA GLN A 66 -18.90 -5.19 11.92
C GLN A 66 -17.45 -5.45 12.34
N ARG A 67 -16.65 -5.92 11.39
CA ARG A 67 -15.21 -6.13 11.57
C ARG A 67 -14.46 -5.27 10.57
N HIS A 68 -13.32 -4.75 10.98
CA HIS A 68 -12.47 -3.88 10.16
C HIS A 68 -11.10 -4.52 9.93
N PRO A 69 -10.38 -4.19 8.85
CA PRO A 69 -9.00 -4.64 8.67
C PRO A 69 -8.13 -4.21 9.85
N LEU A 70 -7.44 -5.16 10.47
CA LEU A 70 -6.66 -4.93 11.68
C LEU A 70 -5.50 -3.96 11.43
N ALA A 71 -4.83 -4.06 10.28
CA ALA A 71 -3.70 -3.20 9.91
C ALA A 71 -4.09 -1.73 9.65
N LEU A 72 -5.38 -1.43 9.47
CA LEU A 72 -5.92 -0.08 9.33
C LEU A 72 -6.54 0.44 10.63
N THR A 73 -6.56 -0.37 11.69
CA THR A 73 -7.16 -0.02 12.97
C THR A 73 -6.09 0.45 13.96
N PRO A 74 -6.15 1.70 14.48
CA PRO A 74 -5.18 2.17 15.46
C PRO A 74 -5.23 1.36 16.77
N PRO A 75 -4.12 0.73 17.21
CA PRO A 75 -4.10 0.00 18.47
C PRO A 75 -4.24 0.97 19.65
N LYS A 76 -5.07 0.61 20.64
CA LYS A 76 -5.32 1.40 21.86
C LYS A 76 -4.82 0.72 23.12
N THR A 77 -4.57 -0.58 23.05
CA THR A 77 -4.14 -1.42 24.17
C THR A 77 -2.95 -2.29 23.81
N SER A 78 -2.28 -2.86 24.82
CA SER A 78 -1.24 -3.87 24.58
C SER A 78 -1.78 -5.13 23.91
N ASP A 79 -3.06 -5.46 24.11
CA ASP A 79 -3.66 -6.60 23.43
C ASP A 79 -3.80 -6.35 21.93
N ASP A 80 -4.18 -5.14 21.53
CA ASP A 80 -4.24 -4.75 20.12
C ASP A 80 -2.86 -4.87 19.45
N LEU A 81 -1.80 -4.44 20.14
CA LEU A 81 -0.43 -4.60 19.65
C LEU A 81 -0.03 -6.07 19.50
N ARG A 82 -0.42 -6.95 20.43
CA ARG A 82 -0.17 -8.40 20.31
C ARG A 82 -0.93 -9.00 19.13
N ARG A 83 -2.18 -8.59 18.89
CA ARG A 83 -2.97 -9.02 17.72
C ARG A 83 -2.33 -8.57 16.42
N MET A 84 -1.94 -7.31 16.32
CA MET A 84 -1.22 -6.78 15.15
C MET A 84 0.07 -7.55 14.92
N GLY A 85 0.85 -7.87 15.96
CA GLY A 85 2.04 -8.71 15.86
C GLY A 85 1.73 -10.13 15.32
N LYS A 86 0.64 -10.76 15.79
CA LYS A 86 0.19 -12.07 15.27
C LYS A 86 -0.22 -12.00 13.80
N GLN A 87 -0.94 -10.95 13.41
CA GLN A 87 -1.34 -10.70 12.03
C GLN A 87 -0.12 -10.54 11.11
N ILE A 88 0.81 -9.66 11.49
CA ILE A 88 2.06 -9.43 10.74
C ILE A 88 2.83 -10.75 10.60
N SER A 89 2.97 -11.51 11.69
CA SER A 89 3.63 -12.82 11.68
C SER A 89 2.93 -13.76 10.70
N ALA A 90 1.63 -14.01 10.87
CA ALA A 90 0.87 -14.95 10.04
C ALA A 90 0.99 -14.64 8.54
N VAL A 91 0.90 -13.36 8.16
CA VAL A 91 1.03 -12.94 6.75
C VAL A 91 2.44 -13.20 6.21
N HIS A 92 3.50 -12.85 6.95
CA HIS A 92 4.87 -12.98 6.45
C HIS A 92 5.35 -14.45 6.41
N PHE A 93 4.87 -15.29 7.34
CA PHE A 93 5.25 -16.70 7.37
C PHE A 93 4.76 -17.49 6.16
N LEU A 94 3.73 -17.03 5.45
CA LEU A 94 3.28 -17.63 4.18
C LEU A 94 4.37 -17.70 3.11
N THR A 95 5.30 -16.74 3.13
CA THR A 95 6.38 -16.63 2.14
C THR A 95 7.76 -16.81 2.77
N GLY A 96 7.82 -17.31 4.02
CA GLY A 96 9.05 -17.35 4.80
C GLY A 96 9.70 -15.97 4.99
N GLY A 97 8.92 -14.89 4.92
CA GLY A 97 9.38 -13.51 5.02
C GLY A 97 10.02 -12.92 3.74
N ASN A 98 9.96 -13.62 2.60
CA ASN A 98 10.56 -13.12 1.35
C ASN A 98 9.74 -11.98 0.72
N MET A 99 8.42 -11.96 0.93
CA MET A 99 7.57 -10.84 0.51
C MET A 99 7.47 -9.80 1.63
N THR A 100 8.13 -8.66 1.43
CA THR A 100 8.22 -7.58 2.44
C THR A 100 7.27 -6.42 2.20
N HIS A 101 6.73 -6.27 0.98
CA HIS A 101 5.85 -5.16 0.57
C HIS A 101 4.44 -5.67 0.25
N THR A 102 3.79 -6.27 1.26
CA THR A 102 2.42 -6.78 1.12
C THR A 102 1.38 -5.64 1.16
N PRO A 103 0.13 -5.88 0.75
CA PRO A 103 -0.91 -4.85 0.93
C PRO A 103 -1.08 -4.42 2.39
N GLY A 104 -0.92 -5.34 3.35
CA GLY A 104 -0.88 -5.02 4.78
C GLY A 104 0.27 -4.10 5.21
N TYR A 105 1.41 -4.13 4.51
CA TYR A 105 2.47 -3.13 4.70
C TYR A 105 2.02 -1.73 4.25
N GLY A 106 1.33 -1.65 3.10
CA GLY A 106 0.72 -0.42 2.61
C GLY A 106 -0.34 0.17 3.56
N GLU A 107 -1.17 -0.69 4.13
CA GLU A 107 -2.18 -0.31 5.13
C GLU A 107 -1.53 0.32 6.37
N LEU A 108 -0.45 -0.28 6.88
CA LEU A 108 0.30 0.27 8.02
C LEU A 108 0.95 1.63 7.71
N ILE A 109 1.35 1.88 6.46
CA ILE A 109 1.83 3.20 6.04
C ILE A 109 0.70 4.23 6.12
N ALA A 110 -0.50 3.91 5.62
CA ALA A 110 -1.65 4.80 5.70
C ALA A 110 -2.01 5.12 7.16
N LEU A 111 -2.02 4.10 8.03
CA LEU A 111 -2.24 4.28 9.46
C LEU A 111 -1.14 5.16 10.10
N GLY A 112 0.12 4.93 9.73
CA GLY A 112 1.27 5.72 10.18
C GLY A 112 1.15 7.19 9.78
N LEU A 113 0.70 7.48 8.56
CA LEU A 113 0.46 8.84 8.08
C LEU A 113 -0.55 9.56 8.97
N GLN A 114 -1.72 8.97 9.21
CA GLN A 114 -2.73 9.54 10.11
C GLN A 114 -2.14 9.83 11.50
N ASN A 115 -1.40 8.89 12.08
CA ASN A 115 -0.79 9.06 13.40
C ASN A 115 0.26 10.19 13.43
N VAL A 116 1.09 10.31 12.39
CA VAL A 116 2.08 11.40 12.28
C VAL A 116 1.39 12.74 12.14
N MET A 117 0.37 12.84 11.29
CA MET A 117 -0.36 14.09 11.07
C MET A 117 -1.02 14.61 12.35
N LYS A 118 -1.58 13.72 13.17
CA LYS A 118 -2.18 14.07 14.48
C LYS A 118 -1.17 14.43 15.57
N ARG A 119 0.05 13.89 15.50
CA ARG A 119 1.09 14.09 16.54
C ARG A 119 1.92 15.34 16.31
N LEU A 120 2.15 15.69 15.05
CA LEU A 120 2.85 16.90 14.68
C LEU A 120 1.83 18.05 14.64
N ASP A 121 2.27 19.27 14.96
CA ASP A 121 1.46 20.50 15.01
C ASP A 121 0.99 20.95 13.60
N ASN A 122 0.32 20.05 12.88
CA ASN A 122 -0.24 20.27 11.56
C ASN A 122 -1.59 20.97 11.65
N SER A 123 -2.04 21.51 10.53
CA SER A 123 -3.36 22.10 10.42
C SER A 123 -4.47 21.06 10.60
N ALA A 124 -5.64 21.50 11.08
CA ALA A 124 -6.83 20.65 11.15
C ALA A 124 -7.21 20.10 9.76
N GLU A 125 -7.07 20.92 8.71
CA GLU A 125 -7.34 20.51 7.33
C GLU A 125 -6.46 19.33 6.88
N ASP A 126 -5.18 19.33 7.24
CA ASP A 126 -4.27 18.24 6.88
C ASP A 126 -4.55 16.96 7.67
N ILE A 127 -4.98 17.10 8.93
CA ILE A 127 -5.43 15.97 9.75
C ILE A 127 -6.68 15.35 9.13
N ASP A 128 -7.68 16.17 8.77
CA ASP A 128 -8.93 15.71 8.16
C ASP A 128 -8.65 14.96 6.85
N LYS A 129 -7.80 15.51 5.97
CA LYS A 129 -7.38 14.83 4.73
C LYS A 129 -6.69 13.49 4.98
N ALA A 130 -5.88 13.39 6.03
CA ALA A 130 -5.21 12.13 6.37
C ALA A 130 -6.21 11.09 6.89
N GLU A 131 -7.24 11.50 7.63
CA GLU A 131 -8.33 10.63 8.06
C GLU A 131 -9.19 10.16 6.88
N GLU A 132 -9.60 11.08 6.00
CA GLU A 132 -10.32 10.77 4.77
C GLU A 132 -9.55 9.79 3.89
N TYR A 133 -8.23 9.96 3.77
CA TYR A 133 -7.40 9.06 3.00
C TYR A 133 -7.33 7.66 3.60
N LEU A 134 -7.20 7.53 4.93
CA LEU A 134 -7.21 6.24 5.61
C LEU A 134 -8.55 5.52 5.42
N GLU A 135 -9.67 6.24 5.58
CA GLU A 135 -11.02 5.70 5.39
C GLU A 135 -11.23 5.25 3.94
N HIS A 136 -10.74 6.04 2.98
CA HIS A 136 -10.79 5.69 1.56
C HIS A 136 -10.01 4.40 1.26
N ILE A 137 -8.82 4.23 1.81
CA ILE A 137 -8.05 2.97 1.66
C ILE A 137 -8.81 1.79 2.27
N SER A 138 -9.35 1.96 3.48
CA SER A 138 -10.10 0.94 4.22
C SER A 138 -11.35 0.45 3.48
N THR A 139 -12.17 1.38 3.01
CA THR A 139 -13.43 1.06 2.33
C THR A 139 -13.20 0.53 0.92
N SER A 140 -12.30 1.14 0.15
CA SER A 140 -12.04 0.75 -1.23
C SER A 140 -11.14 -0.48 -1.40
N GLY A 141 -10.45 -0.90 -0.33
CA GLY A 141 -9.47 -1.99 -0.37
C GLY A 141 -8.29 -1.71 -1.30
N ARG A 142 -7.88 -0.45 -1.44
CA ARG A 142 -6.76 -0.07 -2.33
C ARG A 142 -5.42 -0.47 -1.73
N PHE A 143 -4.55 -1.02 -2.57
CA PHE A 143 -3.17 -1.30 -2.20
C PHE A 143 -2.30 -0.03 -2.36
N LEU A 144 -1.86 0.53 -1.23
CA LEU A 144 -0.87 1.60 -1.17
C LEU A 144 0.57 1.05 -1.22
N THR A 145 1.39 1.59 -2.11
CA THR A 145 2.85 1.36 -2.12
C THR A 145 3.60 2.62 -1.71
N TYR A 146 4.79 2.46 -1.13
CA TYR A 146 5.65 3.59 -0.75
C TYR A 146 6.75 3.84 -1.78
N ALA A 147 6.84 5.08 -2.26
CA ALA A 147 7.88 5.55 -3.18
C ALA A 147 8.68 6.70 -2.55
N GLY A 148 9.49 6.39 -1.54
CA GLY A 148 10.36 7.36 -0.85
C GLY A 148 11.82 7.35 -1.29
N GLY A 149 12.13 6.72 -2.43
CA GLY A 149 13.49 6.64 -2.93
C GLY A 149 14.07 8.03 -3.18
N GLY A 150 15.25 8.29 -2.60
CA GLY A 150 15.98 9.52 -2.85
C GLY A 150 16.50 9.64 -4.29
N PRO A 151 17.01 10.82 -4.67
CA PRO A 151 17.58 11.02 -6.00
C PRO A 151 18.72 10.04 -6.29
N LEU A 152 18.73 9.52 -7.53
CA LEU A 152 19.82 8.71 -8.06
C LEU A 152 21.15 9.48 -7.93
N ILE A 153 22.26 8.77 -7.76
CA ILE A 153 23.59 9.40 -7.60
C ILE A 153 23.87 10.40 -8.73
N GLY A 154 23.52 10.05 -9.97
CA GLY A 154 23.75 10.91 -11.14
C GLY A 154 22.99 12.23 -11.11
N THR A 155 21.78 12.30 -10.53
CA THR A 155 21.02 13.56 -10.49
C THR A 155 21.68 14.56 -9.54
N ARG A 156 22.42 14.10 -8.53
CA ARG A 156 23.18 14.97 -7.60
C ARG A 156 24.33 15.72 -8.27
N LEU A 157 24.80 15.25 -9.43
CA LEU A 157 25.89 15.85 -10.19
C LEU A 157 25.40 16.91 -11.20
N ARG A 158 24.08 17.14 -11.30
CA ARG A 158 23.55 18.15 -12.23
C ARG A 158 24.02 19.55 -11.82
N PRO A 159 24.44 20.40 -12.78
CA PRO A 159 24.90 21.75 -12.47
C PRO A 159 23.84 22.58 -11.75
N ASP A 160 22.60 22.51 -12.21
CA ASP A 160 21.45 23.16 -11.58
C ASP A 160 20.98 22.36 -10.35
N GLU A 161 21.02 23.01 -9.18
CA GLU A 161 20.60 22.42 -7.92
C GLU A 161 19.13 22.03 -7.90
N SER A 162 18.28 22.78 -8.62
CA SER A 162 16.84 22.52 -8.73
C SER A 162 16.53 21.23 -9.51
N GLU A 163 17.51 20.70 -10.24
CA GLU A 163 17.40 19.44 -10.97
C GLU A 163 17.94 18.24 -10.19
N ARG A 164 18.50 18.45 -9.00
CA ARG A 164 19.09 17.39 -8.18
C ARG A 164 18.05 16.58 -7.39
N ALA A 165 16.87 17.15 -7.15
CA ALA A 165 15.75 16.49 -6.47
C ALA A 165 15.09 15.42 -7.37
N ALA A 166 14.62 14.32 -6.74
CA ALA A 166 13.93 13.23 -7.44
C ALA A 166 12.51 13.62 -7.89
N LEU A 167 11.80 14.38 -7.04
CA LEU A 167 10.47 14.91 -7.29
C LEU A 167 10.50 16.41 -7.02
N ARG A 168 9.82 17.17 -7.88
CA ARG A 168 9.69 18.62 -7.73
C ARG A 168 8.30 19.07 -8.17
N TRP A 169 7.83 20.13 -7.54
CA TRP A 169 6.67 20.85 -8.04
C TRP A 169 7.07 21.63 -9.30
N SER A 170 6.29 21.49 -10.37
CA SER A 170 6.48 22.27 -11.60
C SER A 170 5.13 22.80 -12.06
N ALA A 171 5.05 24.12 -12.27
CA ALA A 171 3.88 24.76 -12.85
C ALA A 171 3.74 24.50 -14.36
N LYS A 172 4.82 24.04 -15.02
CA LYS A 172 4.83 23.71 -16.46
C LYS A 172 4.90 22.19 -16.64
N PRO A 173 4.09 21.61 -17.55
CA PRO A 173 4.21 20.20 -17.88
C PRO A 173 5.62 19.91 -18.44
N PRO A 174 6.19 18.72 -18.17
CA PRO A 174 7.49 18.36 -18.70
C PRO A 174 7.44 18.36 -20.24
N THR A 175 8.42 18.99 -20.87
CA THR A 175 8.67 18.83 -22.31
C THR A 175 9.27 17.44 -22.50
N ALA A 176 8.46 16.47 -22.89
CA ALA A 176 8.96 15.14 -23.21
C ALA A 176 9.81 15.22 -24.49
N SER A 177 11.12 15.17 -24.35
CA SER A 177 12.01 14.69 -25.42
C SER A 177 12.50 13.31 -25.00
N TRP A 178 11.91 12.27 -25.57
CA TRP A 178 12.43 10.92 -25.55
C TRP A 178 13.18 10.68 -26.85
#